data_AF-A0A958R3C2-F1
#
_entry.id   AF-A0A958R3C2-F1
#
_cell.length_a   1.000
_cell.length_b   1.000
_cell.length_c   1.000
_cell.angle_alpha   90.00
_cell.angle_beta   90.00
_cell.angle_gamma   90.00
#
_symmetry.space_group_name_H-M   'P 1'
#
loop_
_entity.id
_entity.type
_entity.pdbx_description
1 polymer ?
#
loop_
_entity_poly.entity_id
_entity_poly.type
_entity_poly.pdbx_seq_one_letter_code
_entity_poly.pdbx_strand_id
1 'polypeptide(L)'
;MKSLLVFVVMLAAGLAQASNREFVESLECKGTAFRPGSFQEGLGDSAALFLDVVKKDGKIYLEEFGGNVYSNGYYGIFHGKDLAEKPFQRASKYKNHYRFQDFDAAFTAGAESGMWGYLVVNKDIHNMRDGGVKEVDAHYIFQAGDHMGGTVDFVCSRSW
;
A
#
# COMPACT_ATOMS: atom_id res chain seq x y z
N MET A 1 -4.96 -40.66 -48.61
CA MET A 1 -3.95 -40.66 -47.53
C MET A 1 -3.41 -39.24 -47.46
N LYS A 2 -4.07 -38.32 -46.75
CA LYS A 2 -3.92 -37.99 -45.31
C LYS A 2 -2.47 -37.65 -44.91
N SER A 3 -2.32 -36.40 -44.47
CA SER A 3 -1.36 -35.89 -43.49
C SER A 3 0.05 -35.55 -43.98
N LEU A 4 0.31 -34.25 -44.19
CA LEU A 4 1.53 -33.59 -43.68
C LEU A 4 1.44 -32.05 -43.85
N LEU A 5 0.71 -31.34 -42.99
CA LEU A 5 0.81 -29.86 -42.93
C LEU A 5 0.18 -29.28 -41.67
N VAL A 6 0.59 -29.76 -40.49
CA VAL A 6 0.29 -29.08 -39.23
C VAL A 6 1.44 -29.38 -38.27
N PHE A 7 2.55 -28.63 -38.30
CA PHE A 7 3.51 -28.59 -37.17
C PHE A 7 4.61 -27.54 -37.37
N VAL A 8 4.27 -26.26 -37.57
CA VAL A 8 5.26 -25.17 -37.39
C VAL A 8 4.68 -23.92 -36.71
N VAL A 9 3.37 -23.71 -36.67
CA VAL A 9 2.79 -22.47 -36.11
C VAL A 9 2.65 -22.48 -34.57
N MET A 10 2.84 -23.61 -33.89
CA MET A 10 2.76 -23.68 -32.41
C MET A 10 4.08 -23.42 -31.67
N LEU A 11 5.18 -23.09 -32.37
CA LEU A 11 6.44 -22.73 -31.68
C LEU A 11 6.62 -21.23 -31.42
N ALA A 12 5.68 -20.38 -31.82
CA ALA A 12 5.76 -18.92 -31.62
C ALA A 12 4.89 -18.40 -30.44
N ALA A 13 4.14 -19.26 -29.75
CA ALA A 13 3.30 -18.87 -28.61
C ALA A 13 3.99 -19.05 -27.24
N GLY A 14 5.25 -19.51 -27.23
CA GLY A 14 6.08 -19.62 -26.04
C GLY A 14 6.94 -18.38 -25.80
N LEU A 15 6.49 -17.18 -26.16
CA LEU A 15 7.05 -15.99 -25.54
C LEU A 15 6.58 -16.03 -24.10
N ALA A 16 7.44 -16.57 -23.23
CA ALA A 16 7.40 -16.25 -21.82
C ALA A 16 7.23 -14.73 -21.74
N GLN A 17 6.04 -14.27 -21.39
CA GLN A 17 5.79 -12.90 -21.00
C GLN A 17 6.67 -12.69 -19.77
N ALA A 18 7.92 -12.28 -19.99
CA ALA A 18 8.71 -11.67 -18.95
C ALA A 18 7.86 -10.49 -18.51
N SER A 19 7.23 -10.62 -17.34
CA SER A 19 6.46 -9.52 -16.78
C SER A 19 7.43 -8.33 -16.73
N ASN A 20 7.09 -7.23 -17.40
CA ASN A 20 7.89 -6.02 -17.41
C ASN A 20 7.78 -5.34 -16.03
N ARG A 21 8.31 -6.03 -15.02
CA ARG A 21 8.34 -5.60 -13.63
C ARG A 21 9.62 -4.81 -13.42
N GLU A 22 9.48 -3.51 -13.25
CA GLU A 22 10.56 -2.55 -13.00
C GLU A 22 10.35 -1.99 -11.58
N PHE A 23 11.37 -2.05 -10.73
CA PHE A 23 11.36 -1.29 -9.49
C PHE A 23 11.47 0.20 -9.82
N VAL A 24 10.60 1.03 -9.25
CA VAL A 24 10.54 2.46 -9.54
C VAL A 24 11.27 3.24 -8.46
N GLU A 25 10.80 3.16 -7.21
CA GLU A 25 11.37 3.89 -6.07
C GLU A 25 10.85 3.36 -4.74
N SER A 26 11.56 3.69 -3.66
CA SER A 26 11.08 3.53 -2.28
C SER A 26 10.72 4.90 -1.73
N LEU A 27 9.52 5.02 -1.16
CA LEU A 27 9.06 6.23 -0.48
C LEU A 27 9.16 6.05 1.03
N GLU A 28 9.68 7.07 1.70
CA GLU A 28 9.61 7.20 3.16
C GLU A 28 8.47 8.14 3.51
N CYS A 29 7.59 7.68 4.38
CA CYS A 29 6.39 8.38 4.80
C CYS A 29 6.45 8.66 6.30
N LYS A 30 6.26 9.93 6.66
CA LYS A 30 6.23 10.39 8.06
C LYS A 30 4.80 10.64 8.49
N GLY A 31 4.43 10.10 9.65
CA GLY A 31 3.12 10.36 10.25
C GLY A 31 2.96 11.84 10.58
N THR A 32 1.89 12.46 10.10
CA THR A 32 1.62 13.89 10.30
C THR A 32 0.43 14.15 11.21
N ALA A 33 -0.55 13.23 11.24
CA ALA A 33 -1.70 13.34 12.12
C ALA A 33 -2.30 11.96 12.43
N PHE A 34 -2.98 11.86 13.57
CA PHE A 34 -3.85 10.75 13.91
C PHE A 34 -5.24 11.30 14.11
N ARG A 35 -6.17 10.71 13.39
CA ARG A 35 -7.59 11.01 13.48
C ARG A 35 -8.23 9.85 14.22
N PRO A 36 -8.49 10.02 15.54
CA PRO A 36 -9.17 8.99 16.30
C PRO A 36 -10.55 8.70 15.70
N GLY A 37 -10.95 7.43 15.78
CA GLY A 37 -12.34 7.02 15.59
C GLY A 37 -13.19 7.38 16.81
N SER A 38 -13.88 6.39 17.37
CA SER A 38 -14.73 6.55 18.56
C SER A 38 -13.94 6.84 19.85
N PHE A 39 -12.62 6.63 19.88
CA PHE A 39 -11.75 6.85 21.03
C PHE A 39 -10.81 8.04 20.79
N GLN A 40 -11.07 9.17 21.45
CA GLN A 40 -10.27 10.39 21.37
C GLN A 40 -9.03 10.32 22.26
N GLU A 41 -7.91 9.87 21.71
CA GLU A 41 -6.61 10.31 22.22
C GLU A 41 -5.73 10.70 21.03
N GLY A 42 -5.03 11.82 21.14
CA GLY A 42 -4.16 12.34 20.08
C GLY A 42 -2.94 11.43 19.85
N LEU A 43 -2.11 11.76 18.85
CA LEU A 43 -0.78 11.16 18.72
C LEU A 43 0.07 11.54 19.93
N GLY A 44 0.22 10.62 20.86
CA GLY A 44 1.48 10.41 21.56
C GLY A 44 2.36 9.50 20.69
N ASP A 45 3.36 10.10 20.04
CA ASP A 45 4.59 9.53 19.47
C ASP A 45 4.56 8.67 18.17
N SER A 46 5.28 9.18 17.16
CA SER A 46 5.82 8.57 15.92
C SER A 46 5.05 7.47 15.18
N ALA A 47 4.82 7.72 13.88
CA ALA A 47 4.51 6.68 12.90
C ALA A 47 5.41 6.85 11.67
N ALA A 48 5.86 5.72 11.10
CA ALA A 48 6.63 5.68 9.88
C ALA A 48 6.10 4.59 8.96
N LEU A 49 6.17 4.84 7.66
CA LEU A 49 5.74 3.93 6.62
C LEU A 49 6.73 4.01 5.46
N PHE A 50 7.11 2.87 4.92
CA PHE A 50 7.99 2.71 3.77
C PHE A 50 7.19 2.00 2.68
N LEU A 51 7.21 2.53 1.47
CA LEU A 51 6.46 2.01 0.32
C LEU A 51 7.41 1.71 -0.84
N ASP A 52 7.45 0.45 -1.27
CA ASP A 52 8.14 0.06 -2.49
C ASP A 52 7.18 0.10 -3.67
N VAL A 53 7.53 0.94 -4.64
CA VAL A 53 6.74 1.22 -5.83
C VAL A 53 7.34 0.48 -7.01
N VAL A 54 6.55 -0.36 -7.68
CA VAL A 54 6.96 -1.08 -8.89
C VAL A 54 6.05 -0.77 -10.06
N LYS A 55 6.60 -0.79 -11.27
CA LYS A 55 5.84 -0.73 -12.52
C LYS A 55 5.73 -2.13 -13.09
N LYS A 56 4.52 -2.61 -13.37
CA LYS A 56 4.26 -3.89 -14.02
C LYS A 56 3.23 -3.69 -15.12
N ASP A 57 3.53 -4.16 -16.33
CA ASP A 57 2.62 -4.05 -17.49
C ASP A 57 2.11 -2.62 -17.74
N GLY A 58 2.97 -1.62 -17.51
CA GLY A 58 2.66 -0.20 -17.71
C GLY A 58 1.88 0.46 -16.58
N LYS A 59 1.51 -0.27 -15.52
CA LYS A 59 0.80 0.25 -14.34
C LYS A 59 1.72 0.26 -13.12
N ILE A 60 1.54 1.22 -12.22
CA ILE A 60 2.26 1.23 -10.93
C ILE A 60 1.49 0.40 -9.90
N TYR A 61 2.23 -0.36 -9.10
CA TYR A 61 1.78 -1.17 -7.98
C TYR A 61 2.63 -0.83 -6.76
N LEU A 62 2.04 -0.96 -5.58
CA LEU A 62 2.81 -1.10 -4.35
C LEU A 62 3.11 -2.58 -4.17
N GLU A 63 4.38 -2.93 -4.17
CA GLU A 63 4.78 -4.32 -4.03
C GLU A 63 4.95 -4.68 -2.57
N GLU A 64 5.65 -3.84 -1.83
CA GLU A 64 5.93 -4.06 -0.43
C GLU A 64 5.69 -2.77 0.34
N PHE A 65 5.18 -2.89 1.55
CA PHE A 65 5.24 -1.81 2.52
C PHE A 65 5.63 -2.35 3.87
N GLY A 66 6.34 -1.51 4.62
CA GLY A 66 6.73 -1.77 5.99
C GLY A 66 6.45 -0.53 6.81
N GLY A 67 6.01 -0.66 8.05
CA GLY A 67 5.81 0.52 8.87
C GLY A 67 5.49 0.19 10.31
N ASN A 68 5.49 1.23 11.12
CA ASN A 68 5.07 1.16 12.49
C ASN A 68 4.15 2.32 12.84
N VAL A 69 3.21 2.03 13.74
CA VAL A 69 2.38 3.04 14.39
C VAL A 69 2.54 2.83 15.89
N TYR A 70 2.93 3.89 16.59
CA TYR A 70 2.86 3.95 18.03
C TYR A 70 1.81 5.00 18.43
N SER A 71 0.97 4.67 19.40
CA SER A 71 -0.02 5.60 19.95
C SER A 71 -0.50 5.10 21.30
N ASN A 72 -0.30 5.88 22.36
CA ASN A 72 -0.86 5.63 23.69
C ASN A 72 -0.67 4.19 24.21
N GLY A 73 0.55 3.64 24.05
CA GLY A 73 0.91 2.29 24.48
C GLY A 73 0.54 1.16 23.51
N TYR A 74 -0.10 1.49 22.39
CA TYR A 74 -0.34 0.56 21.28
C TYR A 74 0.78 0.69 20.26
N TYR A 75 1.34 -0.44 19.86
CA TYR A 75 2.36 -0.52 18.84
C TYR A 75 1.99 -1.58 17.82
N GLY A 76 1.92 -1.19 16.55
CA GLY A 76 1.72 -2.11 15.43
C GLY A 76 2.92 -2.06 14.47
N ILE A 77 3.39 -3.22 14.02
CA ILE A 77 4.26 -3.34 12.85
C ILE A 77 3.44 -3.92 11.73
N PHE A 78 3.46 -3.25 10.58
CA PHE A 78 2.78 -3.71 9.37
C PHE A 78 3.83 -4.12 8.36
N HIS A 79 3.55 -5.24 7.72
CA HIS A 79 4.27 -5.68 6.55
C HIS A 79 3.25 -6.31 5.62
N GLY A 80 3.31 -5.95 4.35
CA GLY A 80 2.49 -6.62 3.35
C GLY A 80 3.17 -6.61 2.01
N LYS A 81 2.93 -7.71 1.29
CA LYS A 81 3.43 -7.94 -0.07
C LYS A 81 2.27 -8.02 -1.04
N ASP A 82 2.54 -7.74 -2.31
CA ASP A 82 1.59 -7.84 -3.42
C ASP A 82 0.28 -7.09 -3.13
N LEU A 83 0.39 -5.87 -2.61
CA LEU A 83 -0.77 -5.02 -2.31
C LEU A 83 -1.52 -4.68 -3.59
N ALA A 84 -2.56 -5.45 -3.89
CA ALA A 84 -3.42 -5.21 -5.04
C ALA A 84 -4.46 -4.12 -4.73
N GLU A 85 -4.71 -3.27 -5.72
CA GLU A 85 -5.77 -2.27 -5.69
C GLU A 85 -7.15 -2.95 -5.55
N LYS A 86 -7.98 -2.46 -4.64
CA LYS A 86 -9.41 -2.79 -4.53
C LYS A 86 -10.27 -1.58 -4.90
N PRO A 87 -11.40 -1.80 -5.61
CA PRO A 87 -12.34 -0.73 -5.88
C PRO A 87 -12.90 -0.15 -4.58
N PHE A 88 -12.94 1.17 -4.46
CA PHE A 88 -13.57 1.85 -3.33
C PHE A 88 -15.08 1.61 -3.36
N GLN A 89 -15.58 0.71 -2.52
CA GLN A 89 -17.01 0.43 -2.47
C GLN A 89 -17.84 1.51 -1.75
N ARG A 90 -17.22 2.44 -1.00
CA ARG A 90 -17.95 3.37 -0.10
C ARG A 90 -17.44 4.81 0.01
N ALA A 91 -16.35 5.23 -0.65
CA ALA A 91 -15.71 6.49 -0.26
C ALA A 91 -16.13 7.71 -1.12
N SER A 92 -16.94 8.60 -0.54
CA SER A 92 -17.01 10.00 -0.96
C SER A 92 -15.76 10.81 -0.55
N LYS A 93 -14.98 10.32 0.43
CA LYS A 93 -13.87 11.04 1.08
C LYS A 93 -12.52 10.93 0.36
N TYR A 94 -12.21 9.81 -0.31
CA TYR A 94 -10.91 9.55 -0.95
C TYR A 94 -11.06 9.33 -2.46
N LYS A 95 -11.49 10.37 -3.19
CA LYS A 95 -11.83 10.27 -4.62
C LYS A 95 -10.62 10.16 -5.56
N ASN A 96 -9.40 10.45 -5.08
CA ASN A 96 -8.17 10.38 -5.87
C ASN A 96 -7.09 9.50 -5.22
N HIS A 97 -7.53 8.43 -4.56
CA HIS A 97 -6.61 7.48 -3.92
C HIS A 97 -6.73 6.12 -4.58
N TYR A 98 -5.67 5.34 -4.47
CA TYR A 98 -5.74 3.88 -4.51
C TYR A 98 -6.15 3.36 -3.14
N ARG A 99 -6.99 2.33 -3.08
CA ARG A 99 -7.22 1.53 -1.88
C ARG A 99 -6.57 0.19 -2.10
N PHE A 100 -5.75 -0.23 -1.16
CA PHE A 100 -5.15 -1.55 -1.22
C PHE A 100 -6.01 -2.59 -0.50
N GLN A 101 -5.69 -3.86 -0.69
CA GLN A 101 -6.32 -4.92 0.08
C GLN A 101 -6.09 -4.70 1.57
N ASP A 102 -7.07 -5.13 2.35
CA ASP A 102 -7.04 -5.17 3.79
C ASP A 102 -5.89 -6.11 4.22
N PHE A 103 -5.17 -5.73 5.28
CA PHE A 103 -4.03 -6.48 5.80
C PHE A 103 -4.02 -6.47 7.33
N ASP A 104 -3.39 -7.49 7.89
CA ASP A 104 -3.14 -7.60 9.32
C ASP A 104 -1.75 -7.06 9.67
N ALA A 105 -1.60 -6.55 10.87
CA ALA A 105 -0.29 -6.24 11.44
C ALA A 105 0.50 -7.53 11.65
N ALA A 106 1.77 -7.52 11.26
CA ALA A 106 2.70 -8.61 11.52
C ALA A 106 2.99 -8.75 13.02
N PHE A 107 2.89 -7.64 13.77
CA PHE A 107 3.02 -7.62 15.21
C PHE A 107 2.09 -6.56 15.81
N THR A 108 1.52 -6.86 16.97
CA THR A 108 0.75 -5.91 17.78
C THR A 108 1.16 -6.08 19.24
N ALA A 109 1.56 -4.99 19.88
CA ALA A 109 1.70 -4.89 21.33
C ALA A 109 0.65 -3.93 21.88
N GLY A 110 0.00 -4.33 22.96
CA GLY A 110 -1.14 -3.65 23.59
C GLY A 110 -2.06 -4.66 24.27
N ALA A 111 -3.15 -4.18 24.88
CA ALA A 111 -4.12 -5.01 25.59
C ALA A 111 -5.00 -5.90 24.67
N GLU A 112 -4.87 -5.77 23.34
CA GLU A 112 -5.83 -6.28 22.37
C GLU A 112 -5.24 -7.35 21.44
N SER A 113 -6.10 -8.29 20.98
CA SER A 113 -5.73 -9.35 20.05
C SER A 113 -5.70 -8.85 18.60
N GLY A 114 -4.63 -8.15 18.25
CA GLY A 114 -4.26 -7.84 16.87
C GLY A 114 -4.76 -6.51 16.33
N MET A 115 -4.20 -6.11 15.19
CA MET A 115 -4.52 -4.89 14.47
C MET A 115 -4.63 -5.20 12.99
N TRP A 116 -5.64 -4.67 12.33
CA TRP A 116 -5.86 -4.80 10.89
C TRP A 116 -6.26 -3.46 10.29
N GLY A 117 -6.11 -3.32 8.99
CA GLY A 117 -6.50 -2.10 8.32
C GLY A 117 -6.33 -2.17 6.82
N TYR A 118 -6.37 -1.01 6.19
CA TYR A 118 -6.04 -0.86 4.77
C TYR A 118 -5.33 0.46 4.54
N LEU A 119 -4.47 0.46 3.54
CA LEU A 119 -3.75 1.64 3.09
C LEU A 119 -4.52 2.29 1.94
N VAL A 120 -4.56 3.62 1.95
CA VAL A 120 -4.90 4.40 0.77
C VAL A 120 -3.75 5.34 0.43
N VAL A 121 -3.44 5.50 -0.85
CA VAL A 121 -2.33 6.34 -1.33
C VAL A 121 -2.82 7.20 -2.48
N ASN A 122 -2.48 8.48 -2.48
CA ASN A 122 -2.87 9.39 -3.56
C ASN A 122 -2.35 8.87 -4.91
N LYS A 123 -3.21 8.91 -5.93
CA LYS A 123 -2.87 8.46 -7.30
C LYS A 123 -1.77 9.29 -7.95
N ASP A 124 -1.50 10.49 -7.43
CA ASP A 124 -0.39 11.33 -7.89
C ASP A 124 0.99 10.70 -7.66
N ILE A 125 1.08 9.56 -6.97
CA ILE A 125 2.30 8.73 -6.85
C ILE A 125 2.92 8.39 -8.20
N HIS A 126 2.11 8.28 -9.27
CA HIS A 126 2.63 8.06 -10.64
C HIS A 126 3.46 9.23 -11.17
N ASN A 127 3.16 10.45 -10.71
CA ASN A 127 3.77 11.69 -11.19
C ASN A 127 5.04 12.04 -10.42
N MET A 128 5.40 11.25 -9.39
CA MET A 128 6.61 11.49 -8.62
C MET A 128 7.86 11.33 -9.49
N ARG A 129 7.91 10.32 -10.37
CA ARG A 129 9.04 10.06 -11.29
C ARG A 129 9.45 11.26 -12.13
N ASP A 130 8.47 11.94 -12.70
CA ASP A 130 8.69 12.97 -13.71
C ASP A 130 8.92 14.38 -13.11
N GLY A 131 9.12 14.47 -11.80
CA GLY A 131 9.45 15.72 -11.10
C GLY A 131 8.25 16.68 -10.93
N GLY A 132 7.05 16.26 -11.32
CA GLY A 132 5.82 17.05 -11.17
C GLY A 132 5.26 17.04 -9.73
N VAL A 133 5.55 16.00 -8.95
CA VAL A 133 5.06 15.82 -7.58
C VAL A 133 6.23 15.42 -6.68
N LYS A 134 6.44 16.13 -5.57
CA LYS A 134 7.53 15.86 -4.62
C LYS A 134 7.10 15.02 -3.43
N GLU A 135 5.83 15.11 -3.08
CA GLU A 135 5.23 14.45 -1.93
C GLU A 135 3.83 13.97 -2.29
N VAL A 136 3.43 12.83 -1.71
CA VAL A 136 2.08 12.30 -1.84
C VAL A 136 1.54 11.94 -0.48
N ASP A 137 0.24 12.19 -0.27
CA ASP A 137 -0.43 11.78 0.95
C ASP A 137 -0.80 10.28 0.91
N ALA A 138 -0.66 9.64 2.06
CA ALA A 138 -1.12 8.29 2.32
C ALA A 138 -1.88 8.24 3.64
N HIS A 139 -2.84 7.33 3.75
CA HIS A 139 -3.61 7.16 4.97
C HIS A 139 -3.70 5.67 5.32
N TYR A 140 -3.31 5.34 6.54
CA TYR A 140 -3.54 4.02 7.11
C TYR A 140 -4.79 4.06 7.96
N ILE A 141 -5.86 3.41 7.50
CA ILE A 141 -7.11 3.29 8.26
C ILE A 141 -7.08 1.93 8.94
N PHE A 142 -7.22 1.91 10.26
CA PHE A 142 -7.02 0.69 11.04
C PHE A 142 -7.99 0.54 12.19
N GLN A 143 -8.05 -0.69 12.68
CA GLN A 143 -8.71 -1.11 13.91
C GLN A 143 -7.80 -2.07 14.67
N ALA A 144 -7.68 -1.88 15.97
CA ALA A 144 -7.00 -2.75 16.93
C ALA A 144 -8.00 -3.22 17.98
N GLY A 145 -8.19 -4.54 18.07
CA GLY A 145 -9.26 -5.15 18.88
C GLY A 145 -10.65 -4.57 18.57
N ASP A 146 -11.50 -4.51 19.59
CA ASP A 146 -12.89 -4.03 19.47
C ASP A 146 -13.05 -2.55 19.86
N HIS A 147 -11.96 -1.89 20.26
CA HIS A 147 -12.05 -0.63 21.02
C HIS A 147 -11.27 0.52 20.39
N MET A 148 -10.19 0.25 19.66
CA MET A 148 -9.37 1.31 19.07
C MET A 148 -9.44 1.25 17.55
N GLY A 149 -9.79 2.37 16.93
CA GLY A 149 -9.73 2.53 15.48
C GLY A 149 -9.44 3.97 15.12
N GLY A 150 -8.88 4.18 13.95
CA GLY A 150 -8.52 5.53 13.53
C GLY A 150 -7.89 5.57 12.16
N THR A 151 -7.38 6.75 11.82
CA THR A 151 -6.60 6.96 10.61
C THR A 151 -5.30 7.65 10.96
N VAL A 152 -4.17 7.06 10.58
CA VAL A 152 -2.88 7.76 10.56
C VAL A 152 -2.70 8.38 9.19
N ASP A 153 -2.52 9.70 9.16
CA ASP A 153 -2.19 10.45 7.96
C ASP A 153 -0.67 10.52 7.82
N PHE A 154 -0.19 10.30 6.60
CA PHE A 154 1.21 10.32 6.25
C PHE A 154 1.47 11.26 5.08
N VAL A 155 2.67 11.84 5.07
CA VAL A 155 3.25 12.47 3.88
C VAL A 155 4.45 11.63 3.45
N CYS A 156 4.39 11.12 2.22
CA CYS A 156 5.40 10.28 1.61
C CYS A 156 6.27 11.08 0.65
N SER A 157 7.57 10.88 0.74
CA SER A 157 8.57 11.50 -0.12
C SER A 157 9.63 10.48 -0.53
N ARG A 158 10.44 10.80 -1.54
CA ARG A 158 11.56 9.93 -1.93
C ARG A 158 12.52 9.71 -0.77
N SER A 159 12.92 8.45 -0.59
CA SER A 159 14.10 8.14 0.21
C SER A 159 15.35 8.52 -0.62
N TRP A 160 16.25 9.32 -0.05
CA TRP A 160 17.45 9.85 -0.70
C TRP A 160 18.70 9.12 -0.24
#